data_AF-A0A9Y2KZX4-F1
#
_entry.id   AF-A0A9Y2KZX4-F1
#
_cell.length_a   1.000
_cell.length_b   1.000
_cell.length_c   1.000
_cell.angle_alpha   90.00
_cell.angle_beta   90.00
_cell.angle_gamma   90.00
#
_symmetry.space_group_name_H-M   'P 1'
#
loop_
_entity.id
_entity.type
_entity.pdbx_description
1 polymer ?
#
loop_
_entity_poly.entity_id
_entity_poly.type
_entity_poly.pdbx_seq_one_letter_code
_entity_poly.pdbx_strand_id
1 'polypeptide(L)'
;MGALSQLAELARQDNRAAQIFLARVAEETHLHAHVTGSLPRAERVALLRQPGGLSGKSWLKTAQVDVPLALALLQSKNIREREGPAIALLTFGEITLGLRTTNVLIQNGFADEASNALLSVEDLPKDAIVLADSLRRIPSGRTPNYAGVSILPGKYRSINASDIENGITAEDRLSWVQFFPRDLWEGGRGAEIAISHTINVPSLQPLAQFCRRNCSESADRCTALGASVLSTSYHPFSSPLENLLSNEDYWASPRIEADVARRLPDLTKYGPWLRGFDACFGDEMTGLQARVR
;
A
#
# COMPACT_ATOMS: atom_id res chain seq x y z
N MET A 1 0.77 -21.15 10.18
CA MET A 1 -0.41 -21.47 11.01
C MET A 1 -0.21 -21.09 12.49
N GLY A 2 0.82 -21.61 13.19
CA GLY A 2 1.01 -21.40 14.64
C GLY A 2 0.92 -19.94 15.14
N ALA A 3 1.58 -18.98 14.47
CA ALA A 3 1.53 -17.57 14.86
C ALA A 3 0.12 -16.95 14.79
N LEU A 4 -0.66 -17.27 13.74
CA LEU A 4 -2.05 -16.78 13.62
C LEU A 4 -2.94 -17.37 14.72
N SER A 5 -2.73 -18.65 15.07
CA SER A 5 -3.48 -19.29 16.16
C SER A 5 -3.19 -18.64 17.52
N GLN A 6 -1.93 -18.30 17.79
CA GLN A 6 -1.54 -17.59 19.02
C GLN A 6 -2.13 -16.17 19.06
N LEU A 7 -2.08 -15.42 17.95
CA LEU A 7 -2.70 -14.11 17.84
C LEU A 7 -4.23 -14.17 18.04
N ALA A 8 -4.90 -15.17 17.45
CA ALA A 8 -6.32 -15.38 17.64
C ALA A 8 -6.67 -15.69 19.10
N GLU A 9 -5.83 -16.45 19.79
CA GLU A 9 -6.01 -16.75 21.21
C GLU A 9 -5.85 -15.49 22.07
N LEU A 10 -4.80 -14.70 21.85
CA LEU A 10 -4.62 -13.41 22.52
C LEU A 10 -5.81 -12.47 22.27
N ALA A 11 -6.30 -12.40 21.03
CA ALA A 11 -7.46 -11.58 20.69
C ALA A 11 -8.73 -12.02 21.44
N ARG A 12 -8.92 -13.32 21.67
CA ARG A 12 -10.01 -13.88 22.49
C ARG A 12 -9.84 -13.59 23.99
N GLN A 13 -8.60 -13.51 24.47
CA GLN A 13 -8.24 -13.13 25.84
C GLN A 13 -8.25 -11.60 26.06
N ASP A 14 -9.05 -10.89 25.28
CA ASP A 14 -9.25 -9.44 25.36
C ASP A 14 -8.00 -8.57 25.11
N ASN A 15 -6.94 -9.12 24.51
CA ASN A 15 -5.76 -8.35 24.13
C ASN A 15 -6.09 -7.42 22.94
N ARG A 16 -6.23 -6.12 23.20
CA ARG A 16 -6.60 -5.11 22.19
C ARG A 16 -5.60 -5.01 21.04
N ALA A 17 -4.31 -5.07 21.31
CA ALA A 17 -3.29 -5.01 20.25
C ALA A 17 -3.41 -6.22 19.30
N ALA A 18 -3.61 -7.43 19.85
CA ALA A 18 -3.84 -8.63 19.05
C ALA A 18 -5.15 -8.56 18.25
N GLN A 19 -6.22 -8.02 18.84
CA GLN A 19 -7.49 -7.77 18.14
C GLN A 19 -7.31 -6.85 16.94
N ILE A 20 -6.62 -5.72 17.12
CA ILE A 20 -6.36 -4.74 16.06
C ILE A 20 -5.47 -5.37 14.98
N PHE A 21 -4.33 -5.93 15.36
CA PHE A 21 -3.38 -6.52 14.40
C PHE A 21 -4.02 -7.66 13.59
N LEU A 22 -4.77 -8.55 14.24
CA LEU A 22 -5.45 -9.66 13.56
C LEU A 22 -6.55 -9.16 12.61
N ALA A 23 -7.27 -8.08 12.95
CA ALA A 23 -8.22 -7.47 12.02
C ALA A 23 -7.52 -6.92 10.78
N ARG A 24 -6.34 -6.29 10.93
CA ARG A 24 -5.54 -5.79 9.81
C ARG A 24 -5.05 -6.93 8.92
N VAL A 25 -4.55 -8.00 9.51
CA VAL A 25 -4.19 -9.21 8.76
C VAL A 25 -5.40 -9.77 8.02
N ALA A 26 -6.58 -9.82 8.63
CA ALA A 26 -7.80 -10.35 8.02
C ALA A 26 -8.36 -9.51 6.86
N GLU A 27 -7.96 -8.25 6.74
CA GLU A 27 -8.34 -7.34 5.65
C GLU A 27 -7.47 -7.54 4.41
N GLU A 28 -6.27 -8.05 4.60
CA GLU A 28 -5.22 -8.12 3.61
C GLU A 28 -4.97 -9.57 3.18
N THR A 29 -5.67 -10.01 2.14
CA THR A 29 -5.72 -11.44 1.74
C THR A 29 -4.33 -12.06 1.54
N HIS A 30 -3.39 -11.32 0.94
CA HIS A 30 -2.01 -11.77 0.74
C HIS A 30 -1.30 -12.14 2.05
N LEU A 31 -1.69 -11.55 3.19
CA LEU A 31 -1.08 -11.81 4.49
C LEU A 31 -1.52 -13.13 5.14
N HIS A 32 -2.63 -13.75 4.71
CA HIS A 32 -3.13 -14.95 5.39
C HIS A 32 -3.60 -16.06 4.46
N ALA A 33 -3.91 -15.78 3.20
CA ALA A 33 -4.51 -16.78 2.30
C ALA A 33 -3.62 -18.02 2.12
N HIS A 34 -2.30 -17.86 2.06
CA HIS A 34 -1.33 -18.96 1.91
C HIS A 34 -1.33 -19.95 3.11
N VAL A 35 -1.79 -19.52 4.30
CA VAL A 35 -1.92 -20.39 5.49
C VAL A 35 -3.36 -20.69 5.88
N THR A 36 -4.35 -20.02 5.27
CA THR A 36 -5.78 -20.17 5.61
C THR A 36 -6.65 -20.59 4.43
N GLY A 37 -6.08 -20.71 3.23
CA GLY A 37 -6.79 -20.98 1.99
C GLY A 37 -7.39 -22.39 1.96
N SER A 38 -6.69 -23.37 2.54
CA SER A 38 -7.14 -24.76 2.67
C SER A 38 -8.15 -24.98 3.80
N LEU A 39 -8.30 -24.02 4.73
CA LEU A 39 -9.24 -24.15 5.83
C LEU A 39 -10.68 -24.04 5.34
N PRO A 40 -11.61 -24.84 5.89
CA PRO A 40 -13.03 -24.60 5.76
C PRO A 40 -13.38 -23.16 6.12
N ARG A 41 -14.36 -22.56 5.44
CA ARG A 41 -14.75 -21.16 5.65
C ARG A 41 -15.01 -20.85 7.13
N ALA A 42 -15.69 -21.76 7.84
CA ALA A 42 -16.02 -21.59 9.25
C ALA A 42 -14.75 -21.49 10.13
N GLU A 43 -13.76 -22.35 9.91
CA GLU A 43 -12.50 -22.35 10.64
C GLU A 43 -11.66 -21.10 10.33
N ARG A 44 -11.59 -20.70 9.05
CA ARG A 44 -10.91 -19.46 8.67
C ARG A 44 -11.55 -18.23 9.33
N VAL A 45 -12.88 -18.17 9.36
CA VAL A 45 -13.60 -17.09 10.06
C VAL A 45 -13.32 -17.14 11.56
N ALA A 46 -13.39 -18.31 12.20
CA ALA A 46 -13.12 -18.46 13.63
C ALA A 46 -11.68 -18.09 14.01
N LEU A 47 -10.72 -18.26 13.09
CA LEU A 47 -9.33 -17.88 13.28
C LEU A 47 -9.12 -16.36 13.17
N LEU A 48 -9.76 -15.70 12.21
CA LEU A 48 -9.45 -14.31 11.85
C LEU A 48 -10.45 -13.27 12.39
N ARG A 49 -11.64 -13.69 12.83
CA ARG A 49 -12.76 -12.82 13.17
C ARG A 49 -13.31 -13.16 14.55
N GLN A 50 -13.97 -12.18 15.16
CA GLN A 50 -14.77 -12.41 16.36
C GLN A 50 -16.03 -13.22 16.01
N PRO A 51 -16.49 -14.11 16.89
CA PRO A 51 -17.78 -14.79 16.74
C PRO A 51 -18.95 -13.82 16.53
N GLY A 52 -19.87 -14.18 15.63
CA GLY A 52 -21.12 -13.44 15.38
C GLY A 52 -21.38 -13.17 13.90
N GLY A 53 -22.63 -13.38 13.45
CA GLY A 53 -23.04 -13.26 12.05
C GLY A 53 -22.44 -14.35 11.13
N LEU A 54 -22.85 -14.36 9.85
CA LEU A 54 -22.44 -15.39 8.87
C LEU A 54 -20.96 -15.29 8.42
N SER A 55 -20.31 -14.16 8.68
CA SER A 55 -18.93 -13.89 8.24
C SER A 55 -17.99 -13.52 9.40
N GLY A 56 -18.46 -13.65 10.64
CA GLY A 56 -17.76 -13.10 11.81
C GLY A 56 -17.83 -11.58 11.87
N LYS A 57 -17.58 -11.01 13.06
CA LYS A 57 -17.42 -9.57 13.25
C LYS A 57 -15.93 -9.20 13.17
N SER A 58 -15.62 -8.00 12.68
CA SER A 58 -14.24 -7.49 12.75
C SER A 58 -13.85 -7.27 14.21
N TRP A 59 -12.65 -7.69 14.60
CA TRP A 59 -12.10 -7.44 15.93
C TRP A 59 -11.98 -5.95 16.26
N LEU A 60 -11.87 -5.07 15.26
CA LEU A 60 -11.91 -3.63 15.47
C LEU A 60 -13.22 -3.16 16.12
N LYS A 61 -14.34 -3.86 15.91
CA LYS A 61 -15.64 -3.47 16.50
C LYS A 61 -15.66 -3.62 18.02
N THR A 62 -14.87 -4.54 18.55
CA THR A 62 -14.64 -4.67 20.00
C THR A 62 -13.60 -3.67 20.46
N ALA A 63 -12.44 -3.62 19.78
CA ALA A 63 -11.33 -2.78 20.22
C ALA A 63 -11.62 -1.27 20.16
N GLN A 64 -12.52 -0.81 19.28
CA GLN A 64 -12.89 0.62 19.20
C GLN A 64 -13.59 1.16 20.46
N VAL A 65 -14.04 0.30 21.38
CA VAL A 65 -14.74 0.73 22.60
C VAL A 65 -13.80 1.53 23.51
N ASP A 66 -12.52 1.15 23.55
CA ASP A 66 -11.51 1.70 24.46
C ASP A 66 -10.19 2.06 23.77
N VAL A 67 -10.00 1.68 22.49
CA VAL A 67 -8.80 2.04 21.70
C VAL A 67 -9.16 2.98 20.54
N PRO A 68 -8.84 4.29 20.64
CA PRO A 68 -9.16 5.27 19.60
C PRO A 68 -8.58 4.94 18.22
N LEU A 69 -7.39 4.32 18.15
CA LEU A 69 -6.81 3.85 16.89
C LEU A 69 -7.72 2.82 16.19
N ALA A 70 -8.36 1.92 16.93
CA ALA A 70 -9.27 0.93 16.33
C ALA A 70 -10.53 1.59 15.73
N LEU A 71 -11.01 2.68 16.34
CA LEU A 71 -12.09 3.50 15.80
C LEU A 71 -11.65 4.17 14.50
N ALA A 72 -10.47 4.81 14.48
CA ALA A 72 -9.92 5.45 13.30
C ALA A 72 -9.74 4.46 12.13
N LEU A 73 -9.22 3.26 12.40
CA LEU A 73 -9.10 2.19 11.42
C LEU A 73 -10.45 1.76 10.83
N LEU A 74 -11.51 1.70 11.64
CA LEU A 74 -12.86 1.40 11.14
C LEU A 74 -13.43 2.53 10.30
N GLN A 75 -13.28 3.76 10.76
CA GLN A 75 -13.84 4.94 10.11
C GLN A 75 -13.12 5.30 8.80
N SER A 76 -11.83 4.99 8.67
CA SER A 76 -11.04 5.21 7.43
C SER A 76 -11.64 4.60 6.16
N LYS A 77 -12.54 3.62 6.32
CA LYS A 77 -13.24 2.94 5.21
C LYS A 77 -14.51 3.63 4.78
N ASN A 78 -14.96 4.63 5.52
CA ASN A 78 -16.18 5.38 5.27
C ASN A 78 -15.82 6.83 4.99
N ILE A 79 -15.86 7.21 3.71
CA ILE A 79 -15.51 8.58 3.29
C ILE A 79 -16.38 9.66 3.94
N ARG A 80 -17.56 9.31 4.45
CA ARG A 80 -18.45 10.26 5.16
C ARG A 80 -17.88 10.75 6.48
N GLU A 81 -16.87 10.06 7.02
CA GLU A 81 -16.16 10.42 8.25
C GLU A 81 -15.15 11.56 8.02
N ARG A 82 -14.94 11.99 6.76
CA ARG A 82 -14.11 13.13 6.37
C ARG A 82 -12.65 13.03 6.86
N GLU A 83 -12.06 14.13 7.33
CA GLU A 83 -10.65 14.21 7.76
C GLU A 83 -10.36 13.50 9.08
N GLY A 84 -11.37 13.31 9.94
CA GLY A 84 -11.19 12.78 11.29
C GLY A 84 -10.35 11.51 11.36
N PRO A 85 -10.65 10.47 10.56
CA PRO A 85 -9.86 9.25 10.52
C PRO A 85 -8.44 9.45 9.98
N ALA A 86 -8.25 10.32 8.99
CA ALA A 86 -6.93 10.60 8.44
C ALA A 86 -6.02 11.26 9.50
N ILE A 87 -6.54 12.29 10.19
CA ILE A 87 -5.85 12.95 11.30
C ILE A 87 -5.49 11.93 12.38
N ALA A 88 -6.48 11.17 12.86
CA ALA A 88 -6.26 10.21 13.94
C ALA A 88 -5.22 9.14 13.57
N LEU A 89 -5.25 8.61 12.34
CA LEU A 89 -4.25 7.64 11.87
C LEU A 89 -2.84 8.24 11.84
N LEU A 90 -2.69 9.44 11.29
CA LEU A 90 -1.40 10.14 11.28
C LEU A 90 -0.90 10.39 12.71
N THR A 91 -1.77 10.85 13.62
CA THR A 91 -1.44 11.09 15.03
C THR A 91 -1.00 9.81 15.76
N PHE A 92 -1.60 8.66 15.45
CA PHE A 92 -1.23 7.38 16.07
C PHE A 92 -0.02 6.70 15.41
N GLY A 93 0.61 7.32 14.41
CA GLY A 93 1.77 6.75 13.72
C GLY A 93 1.42 5.75 12.61
N GLU A 94 0.15 5.61 12.22
CA GLU A 94 -0.26 4.89 11.01
C GLU A 94 -0.07 5.77 9.78
N ILE A 95 1.17 6.20 9.55
CA ILE A 95 1.51 7.26 8.59
C ILE A 95 1.05 6.88 7.17
N THR A 96 1.33 5.66 6.72
CA THR A 96 0.98 5.25 5.36
C THR A 96 -0.53 5.22 5.16
N LEU A 97 -1.26 4.62 6.11
CA LEU A 97 -2.71 4.54 6.01
C LEU A 97 -3.37 5.91 6.16
N GLY A 98 -2.84 6.77 7.03
CA GLY A 98 -3.25 8.16 7.18
C GLY A 98 -3.13 8.92 5.86
N LEU A 99 -1.96 8.88 5.22
CA LEU A 99 -1.75 9.53 3.92
C LEU A 99 -2.62 8.94 2.81
N ARG A 100 -2.84 7.61 2.77
CA ARG A 100 -3.79 7.00 1.84
C ARG A 100 -5.21 7.50 2.06
N THR A 101 -5.63 7.62 3.33
CA THR A 101 -6.96 8.14 3.69
C THR A 101 -7.09 9.60 3.25
N THR A 102 -6.05 10.42 3.44
CA THR A 102 -5.97 11.79 2.91
C THR A 102 -6.07 11.82 1.38
N ASN A 103 -5.38 10.92 0.67
CA ASN A 103 -5.50 10.83 -0.78
C ASN A 103 -6.93 10.47 -1.22
N VAL A 104 -7.64 9.60 -0.49
CA VAL A 104 -9.06 9.34 -0.77
C VAL A 104 -9.90 10.61 -0.61
N LEU A 105 -9.63 11.47 0.39
CA LEU A 105 -10.31 12.77 0.52
C LEU A 105 -10.06 13.66 -0.71
N ILE A 106 -8.80 13.77 -1.15
CA ILE A 106 -8.42 14.53 -2.36
C ILE A 106 -9.19 14.00 -3.58
N GLN A 107 -9.20 12.68 -3.78
CA GLN A 107 -9.86 12.04 -4.92
C GLN A 107 -11.39 12.23 -4.92
N ASN A 108 -11.99 12.49 -3.76
CA ASN A 108 -13.43 12.72 -3.61
C ASN A 108 -13.80 14.20 -3.47
N GLY A 109 -12.85 15.12 -3.67
CA GLY A 109 -13.10 16.56 -3.67
C GLY A 109 -13.17 17.22 -2.30
N PHE A 110 -12.68 16.55 -1.27
CA PHE A 110 -12.61 17.06 0.10
C PHE A 110 -11.23 17.71 0.33
N ALA A 111 -10.94 18.75 -0.44
CA ALA A 111 -9.62 19.38 -0.48
C ALA A 111 -9.29 20.11 0.84
N ASP A 112 -10.27 20.79 1.44
CA ASP A 112 -10.09 21.49 2.72
C ASP A 112 -9.85 20.48 3.85
N GLU A 113 -10.63 19.40 3.90
CA GLU A 113 -10.47 18.30 4.86
C GLU A 113 -9.12 17.59 4.69
N ALA A 114 -8.70 17.33 3.45
CA ALA A 114 -7.38 16.76 3.17
C ALA A 114 -6.24 17.71 3.58
N SER A 115 -6.38 19.02 3.35
CA SER A 115 -5.41 20.02 3.81
C SER A 115 -5.32 20.04 5.33
N ASN A 116 -6.46 20.01 6.03
CA ASN A 116 -6.51 19.93 7.49
C ASN A 116 -5.80 18.67 8.01
N ALA A 117 -5.98 17.54 7.34
CA ALA A 117 -5.29 16.29 7.69
C ALA A 117 -3.76 16.43 7.57
N LEU A 118 -3.25 16.99 6.46
CA LEU A 118 -1.81 17.18 6.27
C LEU A 118 -1.19 18.19 7.24
N LEU A 119 -1.95 19.21 7.65
CA LEU A 119 -1.50 20.23 8.59
C LEU A 119 -1.59 19.78 10.06
N SER A 120 -2.21 18.63 10.34
CA SER A 120 -2.41 18.13 11.71
C SER A 120 -1.17 17.49 12.34
N VAL A 121 -0.12 17.23 11.56
CA VAL A 121 1.13 16.60 12.01
C VAL A 121 2.32 17.37 11.44
N GLU A 122 3.30 17.69 12.29
CA GLU A 122 4.45 18.51 11.90
C GLU A 122 5.44 17.74 11.00
N ASP A 123 5.72 16.48 11.34
CA ASP A 123 6.77 15.68 10.71
C ASP A 123 6.21 14.61 9.77
N LEU A 124 5.62 15.05 8.65
CA LEU A 124 5.18 14.13 7.60
C LEU A 124 6.34 13.69 6.70
N PRO A 125 6.33 12.43 6.19
CA PRO A 125 7.34 11.98 5.25
C PRO A 125 7.26 12.75 3.93
N LYS A 126 8.33 12.73 3.14
CA LYS A 126 8.40 13.40 1.82
C LYS A 126 7.26 13.03 0.88
N ASP A 127 6.73 11.81 1.01
CA ASP A 127 5.56 11.36 0.26
C ASP A 127 4.35 12.29 0.45
N ALA A 128 4.20 12.95 1.61
CA ALA A 128 3.12 13.91 1.83
C ALA A 128 3.22 15.16 0.96
N ILE A 129 4.42 15.52 0.48
CA ILE A 129 4.65 16.68 -0.40
C ILE A 129 3.87 16.53 -1.69
N VAL A 130 3.75 15.30 -2.22
CA VAL A 130 2.98 15.03 -3.44
C VAL A 130 1.49 15.28 -3.23
N LEU A 131 0.96 14.92 -2.05
CA LEU A 131 -0.43 15.21 -1.71
C LEU A 131 -0.65 16.72 -1.53
N ALA A 132 0.27 17.43 -0.88
CA ALA A 132 0.22 18.86 -0.71
C ALA A 132 0.30 19.61 -2.07
N ASP A 133 1.17 19.19 -2.99
CA ASP A 133 1.21 19.72 -4.35
C ASP A 133 -0.08 19.41 -5.14
N SER A 134 -0.64 18.22 -4.96
CA SER A 134 -1.93 17.86 -5.58
C SER A 134 -3.04 18.81 -5.13
N LEU A 135 -3.09 19.13 -3.83
CA LEU A 135 -4.03 20.10 -3.27
C LEU A 135 -3.84 21.52 -3.82
N ARG A 136 -2.59 22.01 -3.91
CA ARG A 136 -2.30 23.35 -4.46
C ARG A 136 -2.79 23.54 -5.90
N ARG A 137 -2.90 22.45 -6.66
CA ARG A 137 -3.34 22.48 -8.06
C ARG A 137 -4.86 22.39 -8.22
N ILE A 138 -5.62 22.15 -7.15
CA ILE A 138 -7.08 22.17 -7.16
C ILE A 138 -7.54 23.64 -7.12
N PRO A 139 -8.24 24.16 -8.15
CA PRO A 139 -8.72 25.54 -8.13
C PRO A 139 -9.72 25.74 -6.97
N SER A 140 -9.50 26.79 -6.18
CA SER A 140 -10.41 27.16 -5.08
C SER A 140 -11.85 27.36 -5.60
N GLY A 141 -12.83 26.82 -4.86
CA GLY A 141 -14.26 26.99 -5.16
C GLY A 141 -14.84 26.06 -6.23
N ARG A 142 -14.09 25.08 -6.75
CA ARG A 142 -14.67 23.98 -7.54
C ARG A 142 -14.74 22.71 -6.69
N THR A 143 -15.95 22.27 -6.34
CA THR A 143 -16.18 20.85 -6.06
C THR A 143 -15.86 20.10 -7.34
N PRO A 144 -14.90 19.14 -7.34
CA PRO A 144 -14.71 18.31 -8.51
C PRO A 144 -15.97 17.46 -8.68
N ASN A 145 -16.87 17.88 -9.56
CA ASN A 145 -17.95 17.04 -10.11
C ASN A 145 -17.37 15.94 -11.01
N TYR A 146 -16.36 15.21 -10.52
CA TYR A 146 -15.70 14.10 -11.19
C TYR A 146 -16.10 12.82 -10.47
N ALA A 147 -17.36 12.43 -10.66
CA ALA A 147 -17.81 11.08 -10.41
C ALA A 147 -17.07 10.15 -11.39
N GLY A 148 -15.98 9.54 -10.93
CA GLY A 148 -15.30 8.45 -11.62
C GLY A 148 -14.07 8.88 -12.42
N VAL A 149 -12.95 8.27 -12.05
CA VAL A 149 -11.72 8.08 -12.85
C VAL A 149 -10.77 9.30 -12.90
N SER A 150 -9.66 9.16 -12.15
CA SER A 150 -8.34 9.75 -12.45
C SER A 150 -8.17 11.27 -12.34
N ILE A 151 -8.15 11.81 -11.11
CA ILE A 151 -7.46 13.10 -10.80
C ILE A 151 -5.94 12.87 -10.62
N LEU A 152 -5.39 11.94 -11.39
CA LEU A 152 -4.05 12.10 -11.93
C LEU A 152 -4.29 12.07 -13.44
N PRO A 153 -4.72 13.19 -14.08
CA PRO A 153 -4.82 13.24 -15.53
C PRO A 153 -3.53 12.68 -16.14
N GLY A 154 -3.59 12.08 -17.32
CA GLY A 154 -2.42 11.47 -17.99
C GLY A 154 -1.17 12.39 -18.07
N LYS A 155 -1.30 13.69 -17.79
CA LYS A 155 -0.20 14.65 -17.56
C LYS A 155 0.58 14.50 -16.24
N TYR A 156 0.11 13.70 -15.29
CA TYR A 156 0.81 13.30 -14.05
C TYR A 156 1.53 11.95 -14.19
N ARG A 157 1.45 11.30 -15.36
CA ARG A 157 2.31 10.15 -15.70
C ARG A 157 3.74 10.56 -16.05
N SER A 158 4.02 11.86 -16.11
CA SER A 158 5.34 12.40 -16.40
C SER A 158 5.79 13.31 -15.28
N ILE A 159 7.04 13.12 -14.87
CA ILE A 159 7.73 14.02 -13.95
C ILE A 159 8.07 15.26 -14.76
N ASN A 160 7.33 16.32 -14.51
CA ASN A 160 7.45 17.56 -15.29
C ASN A 160 8.56 18.42 -14.67
N ALA A 161 9.20 19.28 -15.47
CA ALA A 161 10.26 20.18 -14.97
C ALA A 161 9.80 21.05 -13.78
N SER A 162 8.51 21.40 -13.73
CA SER A 162 7.87 22.13 -12.63
C SER A 162 7.85 21.39 -11.28
N ASP A 163 8.04 20.07 -11.29
CA ASP A 163 8.07 19.27 -10.05
C ASP A 163 9.40 19.48 -9.32
N ILE A 164 10.50 19.62 -10.06
CA ILE A 164 11.84 19.91 -9.53
C ILE A 164 11.88 21.28 -8.86
N GLU A 165 11.22 22.29 -9.44
CA GLU A 165 11.13 23.65 -8.89
C GLU A 165 10.39 23.71 -7.54
N ASN A 166 9.54 22.71 -7.25
CA ASN A 166 8.81 22.59 -6.00
C ASN A 166 9.45 21.61 -5.01
N GLY A 167 10.67 21.13 -5.28
CA GLY A 167 11.38 20.17 -4.44
C GLY A 167 10.80 18.75 -4.48
N ILE A 168 9.95 18.43 -5.46
CA ILE A 168 9.39 17.09 -5.65
C ILE A 168 10.34 16.32 -6.57
N THR A 169 10.92 15.25 -6.03
CA THR A 169 11.82 14.37 -6.78
C THR A 169 11.04 13.37 -7.63
N ALA A 170 11.78 12.62 -8.45
CA ALA A 170 11.18 11.59 -9.26
C ALA A 170 10.59 10.46 -8.40
N GLU A 171 11.32 10.11 -7.35
CA GLU A 171 11.00 9.11 -6.35
C GLU A 171 9.72 9.48 -5.59
N ASP A 172 9.58 10.75 -5.18
CA ASP A 172 8.37 11.23 -4.50
C ASP A 172 7.14 11.04 -5.40
N ARG A 173 7.22 11.40 -6.69
CA ARG A 173 6.11 11.18 -7.63
C ARG A 173 5.80 9.69 -7.81
N LEU A 174 6.83 8.86 -7.96
CA LEU A 174 6.67 7.42 -8.18
C LEU A 174 6.10 6.68 -6.95
N SER A 175 6.09 7.27 -5.75
CA SER A 175 5.37 6.70 -4.60
C SER A 175 3.85 6.87 -4.67
N TRP A 176 3.36 7.77 -5.54
CA TRP A 176 1.93 8.08 -5.72
C TRP A 176 1.41 7.89 -7.16
N VAL A 177 2.28 7.62 -8.13
CA VAL A 177 1.87 7.48 -9.53
C VAL A 177 2.05 6.05 -9.96
N GLN A 178 0.95 5.42 -10.37
CA GLN A 178 1.00 4.15 -11.06
C GLN A 178 1.47 4.35 -12.49
N PHE A 179 2.42 3.52 -12.90
CA PHE A 179 2.72 3.24 -14.30
C PHE A 179 2.46 1.76 -14.56
N PHE A 180 2.18 1.43 -15.80
CA PHE A 180 1.80 0.10 -16.24
C PHE A 180 2.90 -0.50 -17.12
N PRO A 181 2.91 -1.83 -17.32
CA PRO A 181 3.79 -2.50 -18.27
C PRO A 181 3.94 -1.81 -19.62
N ARG A 182 2.82 -1.32 -20.15
CA ARG A 182 2.78 -0.63 -21.43
C ARG A 182 3.63 0.65 -21.42
N ASP A 183 3.58 1.42 -20.33
CA ASP A 183 4.36 2.67 -20.21
C ASP A 183 5.87 2.37 -20.26
N LEU A 184 6.31 1.21 -19.76
CA LEU A 184 7.70 0.77 -19.87
C LEU A 184 8.06 0.27 -21.27
N TRP A 185 7.15 -0.47 -21.92
CA TRP A 185 7.37 -1.06 -23.24
C TRP A 185 7.38 -0.03 -24.37
N GLU A 186 6.46 0.94 -24.32
CA GLU A 186 6.39 2.03 -25.31
C GLU A 186 7.63 2.95 -25.24
N GLY A 187 8.36 2.91 -24.11
CA GLY A 187 9.64 3.58 -23.93
C GLY A 187 9.51 5.09 -23.73
N GLY A 188 10.56 5.82 -24.12
CA GLY A 188 10.65 7.27 -23.98
C GLY A 188 10.93 7.74 -22.56
N ARG A 189 10.81 9.06 -22.34
CA ARG A 189 11.24 9.73 -21.11
C ARG A 189 10.56 9.20 -19.84
N GLY A 190 9.28 8.82 -19.93
CA GLY A 190 8.55 8.25 -18.78
C GLY A 190 9.11 6.89 -18.34
N ALA A 191 9.39 6.02 -19.31
CA ALA A 191 10.01 4.72 -19.06
C ALA A 191 11.43 4.86 -18.48
N GLU A 192 12.25 5.76 -19.04
CA GLU A 192 13.60 6.04 -18.55
C GLU A 192 13.59 6.49 -17.09
N ILE A 193 12.66 7.38 -16.74
CA ILE A 193 12.47 7.86 -15.37
C ILE A 193 12.03 6.74 -14.45
N ALA A 194 11.02 5.96 -14.84
CA ALA A 194 10.56 4.83 -14.03
C ALA A 194 11.70 3.83 -13.77
N ILE A 195 12.43 3.43 -14.82
CA ILE A 195 13.58 2.52 -14.70
C ILE A 195 14.63 3.10 -13.74
N SER A 196 15.01 4.37 -13.90
CA SER A 196 16.11 4.96 -13.15
C SER A 196 15.78 5.28 -11.69
N HIS A 197 14.51 5.57 -11.38
CA HIS A 197 14.13 6.12 -10.08
C HIS A 197 13.27 5.19 -9.22
N THR A 198 12.54 4.22 -9.80
CA THR A 198 11.67 3.33 -9.01
C THR A 198 12.43 2.54 -7.95
N ILE A 199 13.70 2.20 -8.20
CA ILE A 199 14.56 1.47 -7.24
C ILE A 199 14.85 2.25 -5.94
N ASN A 200 14.66 3.57 -5.96
CA ASN A 200 14.91 4.47 -4.84
C ASN A 200 13.62 4.90 -4.13
N VAL A 201 12.45 4.49 -4.61
CA VAL A 201 11.16 4.80 -3.98
C VAL A 201 11.07 4.07 -2.64
N PRO A 202 10.99 4.77 -1.49
CA PRO A 202 11.04 4.14 -0.17
C PRO A 202 9.98 3.05 0.02
N SER A 203 8.75 3.33 -0.45
CA SER A 203 7.62 2.41 -0.28
C SER A 203 7.66 1.16 -1.18
N LEU A 204 8.64 1.10 -2.10
CA LEU A 204 8.96 -0.05 -2.95
C LEU A 204 10.25 -0.76 -2.53
N GLN A 205 10.85 -0.36 -1.39
CA GLN A 205 12.13 -0.87 -0.93
C GLN A 205 12.19 -2.41 -0.83
N PRO A 206 11.14 -3.13 -0.38
CA PRO A 206 11.14 -4.59 -0.43
C PRO A 206 11.32 -5.20 -1.83
N LEU A 207 10.66 -4.63 -2.84
CA LEU A 207 10.83 -5.07 -4.22
C LEU A 207 12.23 -4.71 -4.75
N ALA A 208 12.72 -3.52 -4.45
CA ALA A 208 14.06 -3.08 -4.83
C ALA A 208 15.15 -3.99 -4.21
N GLN A 209 14.99 -4.38 -2.95
CA GLN A 209 15.91 -5.32 -2.29
C GLN A 209 15.88 -6.70 -2.93
N PHE A 210 14.69 -7.23 -3.26
CA PHE A 210 14.55 -8.47 -4.02
C PHE A 210 15.32 -8.39 -5.34
N CYS A 211 15.14 -7.31 -6.10
CA CYS A 211 15.79 -7.11 -7.40
C CYS A 211 17.31 -6.94 -7.28
N ARG A 212 17.81 -6.20 -6.28
CA ARG A 212 19.26 -6.07 -6.05
C ARG A 212 19.93 -7.41 -5.72
N ARG A 213 19.21 -8.29 -5.00
CA ARG A 213 19.73 -9.59 -4.58
C ARG A 213 19.74 -10.61 -5.72
N ASN A 214 18.64 -10.69 -6.46
CA ASN A 214 18.43 -11.77 -7.43
C ASN A 214 18.74 -11.35 -8.88
N CYS A 215 18.69 -10.05 -9.19
CA CYS A 215 18.85 -9.48 -10.53
C CYS A 215 19.80 -8.29 -10.52
N SER A 216 21.00 -8.44 -9.96
CA SER A 216 21.94 -7.34 -9.74
C SER A 216 22.29 -6.55 -11.01
N GLU A 217 22.41 -7.22 -12.16
CA GLU A 217 22.72 -6.59 -13.46
C GLU A 217 21.55 -5.78 -14.03
N SER A 218 20.32 -6.05 -13.60
CA SER A 218 19.09 -5.41 -14.10
C SER A 218 18.20 -4.87 -13.00
N ALA A 219 18.75 -4.58 -11.81
CA ALA A 219 17.97 -4.29 -10.61
C ALA A 219 16.97 -3.14 -10.81
N ASP A 220 17.37 -2.11 -11.55
CA ASP A 220 16.54 -0.95 -11.91
C ASP A 220 15.33 -1.36 -12.76
N ARG A 221 15.57 -2.10 -13.85
CA ARG A 221 14.52 -2.63 -14.74
C ARG A 221 13.63 -3.65 -14.03
N CYS A 222 14.22 -4.55 -13.26
CA CYS A 222 13.53 -5.51 -12.41
C CYS A 222 12.55 -4.80 -11.46
N THR A 223 13.01 -3.73 -10.79
CA THR A 223 12.18 -3.01 -9.82
C THR A 223 11.07 -2.23 -10.53
N ALA A 224 11.38 -1.54 -11.63
CA ALA A 224 10.38 -0.84 -12.43
C ALA A 224 9.32 -1.79 -12.99
N LEU A 225 9.73 -2.92 -13.56
CA LEU A 225 8.82 -3.94 -14.07
C LEU A 225 7.93 -4.48 -12.96
N GLY A 226 8.50 -4.88 -11.82
CA GLY A 226 7.75 -5.37 -10.67
C GLY A 226 6.76 -4.35 -10.13
N ALA A 227 7.16 -3.08 -10.04
CA ALA A 227 6.28 -2.00 -9.59
C ALA A 227 5.11 -1.78 -10.57
N SER A 228 5.38 -1.87 -11.88
CA SER A 228 4.38 -1.64 -12.91
C SER A 228 3.22 -2.64 -12.89
N VAL A 229 3.49 -3.88 -12.45
CA VAL A 229 2.49 -4.96 -12.41
C VAL A 229 1.78 -5.06 -11.05
N LEU A 230 2.12 -4.24 -10.05
CA LEU A 230 1.42 -4.24 -8.77
C LEU A 230 -0.04 -3.83 -8.93
N SER A 231 -0.93 -4.57 -8.26
CA SER A 231 -2.38 -4.29 -8.30
C SER A 231 -2.78 -3.08 -7.44
N THR A 232 -1.92 -2.67 -6.51
CA THR A 232 -2.11 -1.50 -5.63
C THR A 232 -0.94 -0.55 -5.81
N SER A 233 -1.23 0.72 -6.07
CA SER A 233 -0.22 1.68 -6.52
C SER A 233 0.45 2.49 -5.41
N TYR A 234 -0.15 2.55 -4.23
CA TYR A 234 0.33 3.40 -3.13
C TYR A 234 0.88 2.54 -2.00
N HIS A 235 2.17 2.67 -1.69
CA HIS A 235 2.84 2.02 -0.55
C HIS A 235 2.59 0.51 -0.38
N PRO A 236 2.71 -0.30 -1.44
CA PRO A 236 2.19 -1.66 -1.53
C PRO A 236 2.72 -2.63 -0.46
N PHE A 237 3.84 -2.30 0.19
CA PHE A 237 4.49 -3.13 1.20
C PHE A 237 4.46 -2.53 2.61
N SER A 238 3.50 -1.66 2.91
CA SER A 238 3.32 -1.11 4.26
C SER A 238 3.05 -2.22 5.29
N SER A 239 3.55 -2.02 6.51
CA SER A 239 3.18 -2.83 7.67
C SER A 239 1.66 -2.88 7.83
N PRO A 240 1.10 -4.01 8.29
CA PRO A 240 -0.34 -4.09 8.59
C PRO A 240 -0.77 -3.14 9.72
N LEU A 241 0.16 -2.76 10.61
CA LEU A 241 -0.08 -1.91 11.77
C LEU A 241 1.23 -1.20 12.16
N GLU A 242 1.49 -0.02 11.56
CA GLU A 242 2.76 0.71 11.67
C GLU A 242 3.08 1.16 13.10
N ASN A 243 2.06 1.45 13.91
CA ASN A 243 2.26 1.89 15.28
C ASN A 243 2.81 0.78 16.20
N LEU A 244 2.69 -0.49 15.79
CA LEU A 244 3.19 -1.65 16.52
C LEU A 244 4.43 -2.26 15.85
N LEU A 245 4.47 -2.26 14.53
CA LEU A 245 5.55 -2.79 13.73
C LEU A 245 5.86 -1.78 12.62
N SER A 246 7.00 -1.09 12.74
CA SER A 246 7.43 -0.12 11.74
C SER A 246 7.55 -0.76 10.34
N ASN A 247 7.49 0.05 9.29
CA ASN A 247 7.72 -0.45 7.94
C ASN A 247 9.11 -1.07 7.82
N GLU A 248 10.13 -0.44 8.41
CA GLU A 248 11.52 -0.90 8.38
C GLU A 248 11.68 -2.26 9.05
N ASP A 249 11.07 -2.47 10.22
CA ASP A 249 11.10 -3.76 10.91
C ASP A 249 10.32 -4.83 10.14
N TYR A 250 9.19 -4.45 9.54
CA TYR A 250 8.42 -5.35 8.70
C TYR A 250 9.20 -5.75 7.44
N TRP A 251 9.88 -4.80 6.80
CA TRP A 251 10.73 -5.03 5.63
C TRP A 251 11.99 -5.82 5.96
N ALA A 252 12.53 -5.70 7.17
CA ALA A 252 13.64 -6.52 7.63
C ALA A 252 13.22 -7.97 7.97
N SER A 253 11.92 -8.25 8.05
CA SER A 253 11.44 -9.56 8.46
C SER A 253 11.70 -10.65 7.40
N PRO A 254 11.93 -11.92 7.79
CA PRO A 254 12.08 -13.05 6.85
C PRO A 254 10.87 -13.28 5.95
N ARG A 255 9.74 -12.67 6.28
CA ARG A 255 8.46 -12.86 5.60
C ARG A 255 8.32 -11.95 4.37
N ILE A 256 9.01 -10.80 4.34
CA ILE A 256 8.72 -9.74 3.37
C ILE A 256 8.82 -10.22 1.93
N GLU A 257 9.80 -11.06 1.61
CA GLU A 257 10.05 -11.52 0.24
C GLU A 257 8.88 -12.36 -0.29
N ALA A 258 8.33 -13.23 0.57
CA ALA A 258 7.14 -13.99 0.24
C ALA A 258 5.90 -13.08 0.09
N ASP A 259 5.80 -12.00 0.88
CA ASP A 259 4.70 -11.04 0.76
C ASP A 259 4.82 -10.16 -0.49
N VAL A 260 6.04 -9.82 -0.93
CA VAL A 260 6.29 -9.17 -2.24
C VAL A 260 5.75 -10.05 -3.36
N ALA A 261 6.09 -11.34 -3.38
CA ALA A 261 5.62 -12.25 -4.41
C ALA A 261 4.09 -12.44 -4.40
N ARG A 262 3.46 -12.44 -3.22
CA ARG A 262 1.99 -12.56 -3.08
C ARG A 262 1.21 -11.29 -3.42
N ARG A 263 1.86 -10.13 -3.33
CA ARG A 263 1.28 -8.84 -3.75
C ARG A 263 1.25 -8.69 -5.27
N LEU A 264 2.17 -9.35 -5.96
CA LEU A 264 2.22 -9.35 -7.41
C LEU A 264 1.15 -10.30 -7.99
N PRO A 265 0.55 -9.96 -9.13
CA PRO A 265 -0.34 -10.85 -9.85
C PRO A 265 0.42 -12.08 -10.34
N ASP A 266 -0.32 -13.10 -10.79
CA ASP A 266 0.26 -14.31 -11.37
C ASP A 266 1.05 -13.98 -12.65
N LEU A 267 2.38 -13.94 -12.57
CA LEU A 267 3.22 -13.44 -13.65
C LEU A 267 3.20 -14.36 -14.88
N THR A 268 2.84 -15.64 -14.71
CA THR A 268 2.66 -16.59 -15.81
C THR A 268 1.58 -16.15 -16.81
N LYS A 269 0.67 -15.26 -16.39
CA LYS A 269 -0.42 -14.73 -17.23
C LYS A 269 -0.01 -13.55 -18.11
N TYR A 270 1.17 -12.97 -17.89
CA TYR A 270 1.63 -11.81 -18.64
C TYR A 270 2.28 -12.18 -19.98
N GLY A 271 2.47 -13.48 -20.26
CA GLY A 271 3.00 -13.93 -21.55
C GLY A 271 4.47 -13.53 -21.79
N PRO A 272 4.98 -13.68 -23.03
CA PRO A 272 6.42 -13.55 -23.31
C PRO A 272 7.00 -12.15 -23.10
N TRP A 273 6.19 -11.08 -23.17
CA TRP A 273 6.70 -9.71 -23.10
C TRP A 273 7.38 -9.40 -21.77
N LEU A 274 6.88 -9.97 -20.66
CA LEU A 274 7.42 -9.71 -19.32
C LEU A 274 8.88 -10.17 -19.24
N ARG A 275 9.16 -11.39 -19.72
CA ARG A 275 10.54 -11.90 -19.85
C ARG A 275 11.34 -11.16 -20.92
N GLY A 276 10.68 -10.68 -21.97
CA GLY A 276 11.30 -9.84 -22.99
C GLY A 276 11.80 -8.49 -22.46
N PHE A 277 11.13 -7.94 -21.44
CA PHE A 277 11.55 -6.71 -20.78
C PHE A 277 12.66 -6.95 -19.74
N ASP A 278 12.44 -7.90 -18.84
CA ASP A 278 13.44 -8.33 -17.85
C ASP A 278 13.27 -9.83 -17.56
N ALA A 279 14.14 -10.64 -18.17
CA ALA A 279 14.10 -12.10 -18.04
C ALA A 279 14.39 -12.55 -16.59
N CYS A 280 15.30 -11.87 -15.91
CA CYS A 280 15.67 -12.19 -14.53
C CYS A 280 14.48 -12.03 -13.59
N PHE A 281 13.82 -10.87 -13.61
CA PHE A 281 12.63 -10.64 -12.80
C PHE A 281 11.54 -11.66 -13.10
N GLY A 282 11.27 -11.91 -14.39
CA GLY A 282 10.27 -12.88 -14.80
C GLY A 282 10.53 -14.27 -14.26
N ASP A 283 11.77 -14.75 -14.33
CA ASP A 283 12.15 -16.10 -13.92
C ASP A 283 12.22 -16.22 -12.39
N GLU A 284 12.91 -15.29 -11.71
CA GLU A 284 13.10 -15.31 -10.26
C GLU A 284 11.79 -15.09 -9.49
N MET A 285 10.98 -14.12 -9.91
CA MET A 285 9.72 -13.82 -9.22
C MET A 285 8.67 -14.91 -9.47
N THR A 286 8.60 -15.48 -10.68
CA THR A 286 7.72 -16.64 -10.93
C THR A 286 8.15 -17.85 -10.11
N GLY A 287 9.46 -18.10 -10.02
CA GLY A 287 10.02 -19.15 -9.16
C GLY A 287 9.68 -18.92 -7.69
N LEU A 288 9.79 -17.69 -7.20
CA LEU A 288 9.39 -17.34 -5.84
C LEU A 288 7.89 -17.52 -5.61
N GLN A 289 7.04 -17.04 -6.53
CA GLN A 289 5.59 -17.23 -6.45
C GLN A 289 5.20 -18.71 -6.37
N ALA A 290 5.89 -19.59 -7.09
CA ALA A 290 5.65 -21.04 -7.01
C ALA A 290 6.02 -21.64 -5.64
N ARG A 291 7.02 -21.08 -4.94
CA ARG A 291 7.45 -21.55 -3.61
C ARG A 291 6.57 -21.07 -2.46
N VAL A 292 5.90 -19.93 -2.61
CA VAL A 292 5.21 -19.24 -1.50
C VAL A 292 3.68 -19.26 -1.55
N ARG A 293 3.12 -19.83 -2.63
CA ARG A 293 1.68 -20.16 -2.77
C ARG A 293 1.34 -21.39 -1.95
#